data_AF-A0A3N4SMP8-F1
#
_entry.id   AF-A0A3N4SMP8-F1
#
_cell.length_a   1.000
_cell.length_b   1.000
_cell.length_c   1.000
_cell.angle_alpha   90.00
_cell.angle_beta   90.00
_cell.angle_gamma   90.00
#
_symmetry.space_group_name_H-M   'P 1'
#
loop_
_entity.id
_entity.type
_entity.pdbx_description
1 polymer ?
#
loop_
_entity_poly.entity_id
_entity_poly.type
_entity_poly.pdbx_seq_one_letter_code
_entity_poly.pdbx_strand_id
1 'polypeptide(L)'
;MGYAHYTISRNGEEIEAGYAVETVCEKTGCKEQIDRGLAHLCGATPGGDEYGCGGYFCAEHLLGAPVPEASGQCEPCSKRYDAEHPEDLTAAP
;
A
#
# COMPACT_ATOMS: atom_id res chain seq x y z
N MET A 1 0.99 -9.85 -12.11
CA MET A 1 0.63 -11.22 -11.67
C MET A 1 0.94 -11.28 -10.18
N GLY A 2 -0.05 -11.58 -9.34
CA GLY A 2 0.13 -11.75 -7.89
C GLY A 2 0.21 -13.22 -7.51
N TYR A 3 0.81 -13.53 -6.36
CA TYR A 3 0.85 -14.89 -5.80
C TYR A 3 -0.33 -15.11 -4.84
N ALA A 4 -0.86 -16.33 -4.80
CA ALA A 4 -1.97 -16.69 -3.91
C ALA A 4 -1.57 -16.61 -2.44
N HIS A 5 -0.41 -17.15 -2.10
CA HIS A 5 0.11 -17.23 -0.75
C HIS A 5 1.64 -17.28 -0.80
N TYR A 6 2.31 -16.47 0.02
CA TYR A 6 3.76 -16.39 0.16
C TYR A 6 4.14 -15.66 1.46
N THR A 7 5.40 -15.76 1.87
CA THR A 7 5.94 -15.06 3.05
C THR A 7 6.79 -13.87 2.62
N ILE A 8 6.69 -12.77 3.36
CA ILE A 8 7.49 -11.55 3.18
C ILE A 8 8.04 -11.07 4.52
N SER A 9 9.10 -10.26 4.49
CA SER A 9 9.56 -9.53 5.69
C SER A 9 8.99 -8.12 5.68
N ARG A 10 8.33 -7.71 6.77
CA ARG A 10 7.82 -6.36 7.00
C ARG A 10 8.25 -5.91 8.40
N ASN A 11 8.97 -4.80 8.51
CA ASN A 11 9.47 -4.26 9.79
C ASN A 11 10.32 -5.27 10.62
N GLY A 12 11.03 -6.17 9.94
CA GLY A 12 11.84 -7.20 10.61
C GLY A 12 11.05 -8.44 11.07
N GLU A 13 9.76 -8.51 10.78
CA GLU A 13 8.90 -9.67 11.07
C GLU A 13 8.49 -10.37 9.77
N GLU A 14 8.40 -11.70 9.80
CA GLU A 14 7.86 -12.47 8.68
C GLU A 14 6.32 -12.50 8.76
N ILE A 15 5.66 -12.15 7.66
CA ILE A 15 4.19 -12.19 7.54
C ILE A 15 3.75 -12.93 6.28
N GLU A 16 2.55 -13.51 6.32
CA GLU A 16 1.91 -14.12 5.17
C GLU A 16 1.24 -13.04 4.31
N ALA A 17 1.39 -13.16 2.99
CA ALA A 17 0.85 -12.27 1.97
C ALA A 17 0.28 -13.07 0.78
N GLY A 18 -0.50 -12.38 -0.06
CA GLY A 18 -1.14 -12.95 -1.25
C GLY A 18 -2.66 -12.88 -1.21
N TYR A 19 -3.25 -13.07 -2.39
CA TYR A 19 -4.70 -12.89 -2.57
C TYR A 19 -5.56 -14.00 -1.95
N ALA A 20 -4.94 -15.06 -1.41
CA ALA A 20 -5.60 -16.09 -0.62
C ALA A 20 -5.38 -15.90 0.89
N VAL A 21 -4.71 -14.81 1.32
CA VAL A 21 -4.49 -14.47 2.73
C VAL A 21 -5.48 -13.39 3.12
N GLU A 22 -6.60 -13.79 3.72
CA GLU A 22 -7.64 -12.88 4.20
C GLU A 22 -7.13 -11.98 5.32
N THR A 23 -7.55 -10.72 5.29
CA THR A 23 -7.25 -9.77 6.35
C THR A 23 -8.30 -8.67 6.44
N VAL A 24 -8.12 -7.76 7.40
CA VAL A 24 -8.93 -6.56 7.54
C VAL A 24 -8.08 -5.37 7.13
N CYS A 25 -8.67 -4.41 6.45
CA CYS A 25 -8.03 -3.13 6.11
C CYS A 25 -7.28 -2.56 7.32
N GLU A 26 -5.99 -2.26 7.15
CA GLU A 26 -5.10 -1.84 8.23
C GLU A 26 -5.27 -0.36 8.63
N LYS A 27 -6.22 0.37 8.01
CA LYS A 27 -6.62 1.70 8.47
C LYS A 27 -7.33 1.57 9.82
N THR A 28 -6.82 2.26 10.83
CA THR A 28 -7.44 2.31 12.16
C THR A 28 -8.93 2.62 12.09
N GLY A 29 -9.75 1.70 12.61
CA GLY A 29 -11.22 1.84 12.66
C GLY A 29 -11.97 1.31 11.44
N CYS A 30 -11.29 0.99 10.33
CA CYS A 30 -11.90 0.28 9.21
C CYS A 30 -12.10 -1.20 9.56
N LYS A 31 -13.19 -1.80 9.06
CA LYS A 31 -13.54 -3.22 9.29
C LYS A 31 -13.78 -3.99 8.00
N GLU A 32 -13.43 -3.38 6.86
CA GLU A 32 -13.61 -4.00 5.57
C GLU A 32 -12.71 -5.22 5.41
N GLN A 33 -13.32 -6.33 4.98
CA GLN A 33 -12.62 -7.57 4.69
C GLN A 33 -11.96 -7.47 3.33
N ILE A 34 -10.68 -7.83 3.27
CA ILE A 34 -9.84 -7.79 2.08
C ILE A 34 -8.93 -9.02 2.07
N ASP A 35 -7.98 -9.05 1.14
CA ASP A 35 -6.84 -9.95 1.16
C ASP A 35 -5.52 -9.17 1.18
N ARG A 36 -4.41 -9.88 1.44
CA ARG A 36 -3.06 -9.31 1.37
C ARG A 36 -2.45 -9.41 -0.04
N GLY A 37 -3.28 -9.30 -1.06
CA GLY A 37 -2.89 -9.22 -2.45
C GLY A 37 -2.44 -7.82 -2.86
N LEU A 38 -1.81 -7.74 -4.03
CA LEU A 38 -1.25 -6.49 -4.56
C LEU A 38 -2.31 -5.41 -4.82
N ALA A 39 -3.57 -5.79 -5.02
CA ALA A 39 -4.67 -4.83 -5.19
C ALA A 39 -4.96 -4.00 -3.93
N HIS A 40 -4.50 -4.48 -2.77
CA HIS A 40 -4.68 -3.84 -1.48
C HIS A 40 -3.36 -3.29 -0.91
N LEU A 41 -2.24 -3.44 -1.62
CA LEU A 41 -0.93 -3.08 -1.11
C LEU A 41 -0.72 -1.56 -1.08
N CYS A 42 -0.14 -1.06 0.02
CA CYS A 42 0.46 0.27 0.09
C CYS A 42 1.91 0.22 -0.39
N GLY A 43 2.16 0.81 -1.56
CA GLY A 43 3.43 0.76 -2.29
C GLY A 43 3.41 -0.25 -3.44
N ALA A 44 4.56 -0.41 -4.08
CA ALA A 44 4.78 -1.36 -5.17
C ALA A 44 5.33 -2.71 -4.68
N THR A 45 6.03 -2.73 -3.55
CA THR A 45 6.72 -3.92 -3.03
C THR A 45 6.11 -4.41 -1.71
N PRO A 46 5.65 -5.67 -1.64
CA PRO A 46 5.26 -6.30 -0.38
C PRO A 46 6.41 -6.24 0.65
N GLY A 47 6.11 -5.76 1.86
CA GLY A 47 7.10 -5.60 2.92
C GLY A 47 7.57 -4.15 3.11
N GLY A 48 7.22 -3.27 2.16
CA GLY A 48 7.55 -1.85 2.18
C GLY A 48 8.65 -1.51 1.19
N ASP A 49 8.58 -0.30 0.65
CA ASP A 49 9.54 0.26 -0.30
C ASP A 49 9.82 1.73 0.04
N GLU A 50 10.37 2.49 -0.91
CA GLU A 50 10.65 3.91 -0.74
C GLU A 50 9.39 4.73 -0.43
N TYR A 51 8.24 4.40 -1.03
CA TYR A 51 7.04 5.22 -0.99
C TYR A 51 5.92 4.63 -0.12
N GLY A 52 5.82 3.31 -0.04
CA GLY A 52 4.79 2.58 0.69
C GLY A 52 5.29 1.86 1.93
N CYS A 53 4.40 1.70 2.91
CA CYS A 53 4.73 1.03 4.18
C CYS A 53 4.62 -0.51 4.13
N GLY A 54 4.20 -1.10 3.00
CA GLY A 54 3.94 -2.53 2.89
C GLY A 54 2.68 -2.98 3.65
N GLY A 55 1.81 -2.03 4.00
CA GLY A 55 0.51 -2.28 4.61
C GLY A 55 -0.56 -2.68 3.60
N TYR A 56 -1.69 -3.19 4.09
CA TYR A 56 -2.82 -3.60 3.25
C TYR A 56 -4.10 -2.82 3.57
N PHE A 57 -4.68 -2.17 2.55
CA PHE A 57 -5.79 -1.23 2.67
C PHE A 57 -6.86 -1.51 1.62
N CYS A 58 -8.12 -1.28 1.99
CA CYS A 58 -9.22 -1.35 1.03
C CYS A 58 -9.14 -0.20 0.01
N ALA A 59 -9.91 -0.32 -1.07
CA ALA A 59 -9.89 0.68 -2.15
C ALA A 59 -10.24 2.10 -1.68
N GLU A 60 -11.05 2.25 -0.63
CA GLU A 60 -11.37 3.58 -0.04
C GLU A 60 -10.18 4.22 0.69
N HIS A 61 -9.20 3.41 1.12
CA HIS A 61 -8.04 3.85 1.88
C HIS A 61 -6.72 3.73 1.11
N LEU A 62 -6.77 3.32 -0.15
CA LEU A 62 -5.69 3.43 -1.12
C LEU A 62 -5.91 4.65 -2.01
N LEU A 63 -5.02 5.61 -1.87
CA LEU A 63 -4.98 6.84 -2.66
C LEU A 63 -4.15 6.61 -3.92
N GLY A 64 -4.57 7.24 -5.00
CA GLY A 64 -3.75 7.42 -6.19
C GLY A 64 -2.65 8.46 -5.93
N ALA A 65 -1.58 8.38 -6.72
CA ALA A 65 -0.52 9.38 -6.73
C ALA A 65 -0.46 10.08 -8.09
N PRO A 66 0.14 11.29 -8.16
CA PRO A 66 0.29 12.01 -9.43
C PRO A 66 1.20 11.29 -10.43
N VAL A 67 2.07 10.38 -9.95
CA VAL A 67 2.97 9.58 -10.77
C VAL A 67 2.73 8.06 -10.55
N PRO A 68 2.93 7.21 -11.58
CA PRO A 68 2.73 5.76 -11.45
C PRO A 68 3.58 5.09 -10.37
N GLU A 69 4.81 5.57 -10.16
CA GLU A 69 5.81 5.01 -9.23
C GLU A 69 5.36 5.09 -7.77
N ALA A 70 4.53 6.07 -7.45
CA ALA A 70 3.99 6.32 -6.12
C ALA A 70 2.53 5.85 -5.97
N SER A 71 1.96 5.19 -6.97
CA SER A 71 0.53 4.81 -6.94
C SER A 71 0.22 3.75 -5.87
N GLY A 72 -0.99 3.82 -5.31
CA GLY A 72 -1.45 2.85 -4.31
C GLY A 72 -0.83 3.11 -2.94
N GLN A 73 -1.17 4.24 -2.32
CA GLN A 73 -0.64 4.62 -1.01
C GLN A 73 -1.74 4.79 0.03
N CYS A 74 -1.46 4.41 1.27
CA CYS A 74 -2.30 4.84 2.38
C CYS A 74 -2.11 6.34 2.67
N GLU A 75 -3.09 6.94 3.35
CA GLU A 75 -3.09 8.37 3.65
C GLU A 75 -1.78 8.90 4.28
N PRO A 76 -1.16 8.23 5.28
CA PRO A 76 0.14 8.65 5.80
C PRO A 76 1.28 8.65 4.77
N CYS A 77 1.36 7.61 3.93
CA CYS A 77 2.39 7.49 2.90
C CYS A 77 2.23 8.54 1.80
N SER A 78 0.99 8.81 1.38
CA SER A 78 0.69 9.87 0.42
C SER A 78 1.06 11.26 0.95
N LYS A 79 0.72 11.57 2.21
CA LYS A 79 1.15 12.84 2.83
C LYS A 79 2.67 12.98 2.92
N ARG A 80 3.38 11.88 3.16
CA ARG A 80 4.85 11.87 3.18
C ARG A 80 5.40 12.14 1.77
N TYR A 81 4.89 11.44 0.76
CA TYR A 81 5.26 11.64 -0.63
C TYR A 81 5.08 13.09 -1.05
N ASP A 82 3.90 13.67 -0.81
CA ASP A 82 3.58 15.06 -1.14
C ASP A 82 4.53 16.08 -0.50
N ALA A 83 5.01 15.79 0.73
CA ALA A 83 5.94 16.65 1.44
C ALA A 83 7.38 16.54 0.91
N GLU A 84 7.76 15.36 0.42
CA GLU A 84 9.09 15.07 -0.13
C GLU A 84 9.19 15.45 -1.63
N HIS A 85 8.07 15.47 -2.36
CA HIS A 85 7.96 15.70 -3.80
C HIS A 85 6.92 16.79 -4.16
N PRO A 86 7.05 18.01 -3.62
CA PRO A 86 6.08 19.09 -3.87
C PRO A 86 5.96 19.49 -5.35
N GLU A 87 6.98 19.23 -6.18
CA GLU A 87 6.97 19.49 -7.61
C GLU A 87 5.91 18.68 -8.38
N ASP A 88 5.66 17.44 -7.96
CA ASP A 88 4.76 16.51 -8.68
C ASP A 88 3.29 16.87 -8.48
N LEU A 89 2.96 17.59 -7.39
CA LEU A 89 1.63 18.13 -7.13
C LEU A 89 1.23 19.23 -8.13
N THR A 90 2.21 19.89 -8.75
CA THR A 90 1.99 20.97 -9.71
C THR A 90 2.02 20.50 -11.17
N ALA A 91 2.40 19.24 -11.40
CA ALA A 91 2.54 18.62 -12.72
C ALA A 91 1.29 17.86 -13.19
N ALA A 92 0.23 17.82 -12.38
CA ALA A 92 -1.07 17.27 -12.79
C ALA A 92 -1.68 18.15 -13.91
N PRO A 93 -2.04 17.57 -15.08
CA PRO A 93 -2.61 18.32 -16.19
C PRO A 93 -4.01 18.88 -15.91
#